data_AF-A0A852KAW3-F1
#
_entry.id   AF-A0A852KAW3-F1
#
_cell.length_a   1.000
_cell.length_b   1.000
_cell.length_c   1.000
_cell.angle_alpha   90.00
_cell.angle_beta   90.00
_cell.angle_gamma   90.00
#
_symmetry.space_group_name_H-M   'P 1'
#
loop_
_entity.id
_entity.type
_entity.pdbx_description
1 polymer ?
#
loop_
_entity_poly.entity_id
_entity_poly.type
_entity_poly.pdbx_seq_one_letter_code
_entity_poly.pdbx_strand_id
1 'polypeptide(L)'
;GLQSHLQALLSLYKLFCPELVTITLPGKMKNYFKNSEGPWKAAINTLRRRSQGNSPLSQPLLLGTAQPQSRKRKWNSQLILPMVSTSKNSLEMGREKPHVDLYSTEESFPVELLQTFPQLLQNIHCLEFPSRMGSVLTSPLLLHYMNCIKDESIYLRLNYWMGQTLLEECSWCVADSSIYEEEFKDFLETVCRAQCFLQEGFSSCEDFLYRCLPLWDGVCCQSQILRLVNWIPLSSFSEMKSFLYNPLAQLFFTSSLYFKCSLLESLKELLQNWLSWHVVHLDSESES
;
A
#
# COMPACT_ATOMS: atom_id res chain seq x y z
N GLY A 1 24.18 -1.14 -23.59
CA GLY A 1 22.72 -1.07 -23.37
C GLY A 1 22.45 -0.49 -21.99
N LEU A 2 21.38 0.28 -21.82
CA LEU A 2 21.02 0.88 -20.53
C LEU A 2 20.75 -0.25 -19.52
N GLN A 3 21.42 -0.23 -18.36
CA GLN A 3 21.28 -1.30 -17.37
C GLN A 3 19.89 -1.28 -16.75
N SER A 4 19.28 -2.47 -16.61
CA SER A 4 17.91 -2.64 -16.08
C SER A 4 17.73 -2.05 -14.67
N HIS A 5 18.74 -2.18 -13.81
CA HIS A 5 18.70 -1.64 -12.44
C HIS A 5 18.75 -0.10 -12.40
N LEU A 6 19.47 0.52 -13.34
CA LEU A 6 19.50 1.98 -13.47
C LEU A 6 18.16 2.52 -14.00
N GLN A 7 17.54 1.82 -14.96
CA GLN A 7 16.18 2.13 -15.41
C GLN A 7 15.16 2.05 -14.28
N ALA A 8 15.30 1.06 -13.40
CA ALA A 8 14.46 0.89 -12.24
C ALA A 8 14.62 2.03 -11.22
N LEU A 9 15.86 2.40 -10.92
CA LEU A 9 16.16 3.54 -10.03
C LEU A 9 15.58 4.84 -10.60
N LEU A 10 15.72 5.06 -11.90
CA LEU A 10 15.17 6.23 -12.59
C LEU A 10 13.63 6.22 -12.58
N SER A 11 12.99 5.04 -12.69
CA SER A 11 11.52 4.94 -12.57
C SER A 11 11.05 5.26 -11.15
N LEU A 12 11.79 4.84 -10.13
CA LEU A 12 11.50 5.18 -8.74
C LEU A 12 11.72 6.67 -8.52
N TYR A 13 12.81 7.24 -9.05
CA TYR A 13 13.07 8.68 -8.91
C TYR A 13 12.01 9.53 -9.63
N LYS A 14 11.53 9.09 -10.80
CA LYS A 14 10.43 9.75 -11.53
C LYS A 14 9.12 9.76 -10.74
N LEU A 15 8.90 8.76 -9.90
CA LEU A 15 7.71 8.65 -9.04
C LEU A 15 7.74 9.66 -7.88
N PHE A 16 8.94 10.03 -7.39
CA PHE A 16 9.12 10.97 -6.29
C PHE A 16 9.31 12.41 -6.78
N CYS A 17 10.00 12.59 -7.91
CA CYS A 17 10.30 13.89 -8.51
C CYS A 17 10.19 13.77 -10.04
N PRO A 18 8.97 13.79 -10.62
CA PRO A 18 8.78 13.63 -12.06
C PRO A 18 9.51 14.70 -12.87
N GLU A 19 9.62 15.91 -12.33
CA GLU A 19 10.31 17.07 -12.94
C GLU A 19 11.81 16.84 -13.19
N LEU A 20 12.44 15.96 -12.40
CA LEU A 20 13.88 15.68 -12.52
C LEU A 20 14.19 14.55 -13.49
N VAL A 21 13.18 13.82 -13.98
CA VAL A 21 13.35 12.67 -14.90
C VAL A 21 12.60 12.92 -16.20
N THR A 22 13.25 13.67 -17.09
CA THR A 22 12.74 14.00 -18.44
C THR A 22 12.74 12.81 -19.42
N ILE A 23 13.38 11.71 -19.03
CA ILE A 23 13.48 10.49 -19.85
C ILE A 23 12.15 9.71 -19.88
N THR A 24 11.80 9.19 -21.05
CA THR A 24 10.66 8.29 -21.22
C THR A 24 11.05 6.89 -20.73
N LEU A 25 10.39 6.44 -19.66
CA LEU A 25 10.59 5.13 -19.06
C LEU A 25 9.40 4.23 -19.41
N PRO A 26 9.61 2.91 -19.56
CA PRO A 26 8.52 1.98 -19.87
C PRO A 26 7.45 2.02 -18.77
N GLY A 27 6.19 2.29 -19.16
CA GLY A 27 5.07 2.44 -18.23
C GLY A 27 4.58 1.14 -17.57
N LYS A 28 5.04 -0.03 -18.05
CA LYS A 28 4.71 -1.33 -17.43
C LYS A 28 5.74 -1.67 -16.36
N MET A 29 5.27 -1.80 -15.12
CA MET A 29 6.05 -2.31 -13.99
C MET A 29 6.69 -3.65 -14.35
N LYS A 30 8.03 -3.69 -14.30
CA LYS A 30 8.79 -4.93 -14.22
C LYS A 30 9.48 -4.96 -12.87
N ASN A 31 9.51 -6.12 -12.22
CA ASN A 31 10.26 -6.31 -10.98
C ASN A 31 11.76 -6.31 -11.33
N TYR A 32 12.36 -5.13 -11.35
CA TYR A 32 13.76 -4.95 -11.69
C TYR A 32 14.71 -5.27 -10.53
N PHE A 33 14.25 -5.05 -9.29
CA PHE A 33 14.95 -5.47 -8.09
C PHE A 33 14.29 -6.75 -7.59
N LYS A 34 14.97 -7.90 -7.77
CA LYS A 34 14.53 -9.14 -7.12
C LYS A 34 14.91 -9.04 -5.66
N ASN A 35 13.91 -9.15 -4.79
CA ASN A 35 14.13 -9.07 -3.35
C ASN A 35 14.88 -10.34 -2.88
N SER A 36 16.20 -10.24 -2.69
CA SER A 36 17.03 -11.32 -2.14
C SER A 36 16.85 -11.50 -0.63
N GLU A 37 15.95 -10.71 -0.03
CA GLU A 37 15.72 -10.69 1.41
C GLU A 37 14.93 -11.90 1.92
N GLY A 38 14.34 -12.76 1.08
CA GLY A 38 13.61 -13.94 1.52
C GLY A 38 14.28 -14.76 2.65
N PRO A 39 15.51 -15.27 2.47
CA PRO A 39 16.22 -15.98 3.53
C PRO A 39 16.58 -15.10 4.74
N TRP A 40 16.79 -13.79 4.53
CA TRP A 40 17.08 -12.84 5.61
C TRP A 40 15.85 -12.48 6.43
N LYS A 41 14.69 -12.28 5.80
CA LYS A 41 13.38 -12.06 6.43
C LYS A 41 13.03 -13.28 7.29
N ALA A 42 13.22 -14.48 6.75
CA ALA A 42 13.08 -15.72 7.51
C ALA A 42 14.04 -15.80 8.71
N ALA A 43 15.33 -15.50 8.51
CA ALA A 43 16.33 -15.50 9.59
C ALA A 43 16.00 -14.47 10.68
N ILE A 44 15.67 -13.23 10.31
CA ILE A 44 15.30 -12.16 11.25
C ILE A 44 14.03 -12.52 12.02
N ASN A 45 13.02 -13.09 11.36
CA ASN A 45 11.80 -13.55 12.03
C ASN A 45 12.08 -14.69 13.02
N THR A 46 12.95 -15.65 12.66
CA THR A 46 13.35 -16.71 13.60
C THR A 46 14.08 -16.14 14.82
N LEU A 47 14.94 -15.14 14.65
CA LEU A 47 15.62 -14.43 15.74
C LEU A 47 14.63 -13.63 16.61
N ARG A 48 13.69 -12.91 15.99
CA ARG A 48 12.64 -12.17 16.70
C ARG A 48 11.82 -13.11 17.58
N ARG A 49 11.43 -14.29 17.08
CA ARG A 49 10.71 -15.29 17.88
C ARG A 49 11.52 -15.80 19.08
N ARG A 50 12.80 -16.09 18.88
CA ARG A 50 13.70 -16.48 19.99
C ARG A 50 13.78 -15.39 21.07
N SER A 51 13.68 -14.13 20.67
CA SER A 51 13.68 -13.00 21.62
C SER A 51 12.32 -12.77 22.30
N GLN A 52 11.20 -13.03 21.63
CA GLN A 52 9.85 -12.83 22.15
C GLN A 52 9.35 -13.98 23.05
N GLY A 53 9.96 -15.18 22.96
CA GLY A 53 9.62 -16.33 23.80
C GLY A 53 9.85 -16.16 25.30
N ASN A 54 10.40 -15.03 25.77
CA ASN A 54 10.76 -14.78 27.18
C ASN A 54 10.05 -13.59 27.84
N SER A 55 8.99 -13.02 27.25
CA SER A 55 8.27 -11.90 27.87
C SER A 55 6.76 -12.00 27.66
N PRO A 56 5.94 -11.95 28.73
CA PRO A 56 4.50 -11.92 28.58
C PRO A 56 4.08 -10.55 28.05
N LEU A 57 3.47 -10.58 26.86
CA LEU A 57 2.44 -9.69 26.33
C LEU A 57 2.30 -8.32 27.02
N SER A 58 2.74 -7.28 26.33
CA SER A 58 2.14 -5.96 26.43
C SER A 58 1.82 -5.52 25.01
N GLN A 59 0.57 -5.67 24.59
CA GLN A 59 0.04 -4.95 23.43
C GLN A 59 -0.02 -3.47 23.81
N PRO A 60 0.69 -2.56 23.13
CA PRO A 60 0.38 -1.15 23.26
C PRO A 60 -0.71 -0.83 22.24
N LEU A 61 -1.93 -0.65 22.73
CA LEU A 61 -2.96 0.10 22.04
C LEU A 61 -2.40 1.53 21.88
N LEU A 62 -1.89 1.89 20.71
CA LEU A 62 -1.34 3.23 20.45
C LEU A 62 -2.28 4.06 19.59
N LEU A 63 -3.17 4.77 20.27
CA LEU A 63 -3.60 6.10 19.86
C LEU A 63 -2.88 7.08 20.80
N GLY A 64 -1.80 7.71 20.35
CA GLY A 64 -1.08 8.73 21.10
C GLY A 64 0.44 8.60 21.03
N THR A 65 1.06 9.44 20.22
CA THR A 65 2.50 9.71 20.23
C THR A 65 2.86 10.60 21.42
N ALA A 66 2.80 10.07 22.64
CA ALA A 66 3.47 10.66 23.78
C ALA A 66 3.64 9.60 24.87
N GLN A 67 4.87 9.10 25.04
CA GLN A 67 5.27 8.44 26.28
C GLN A 67 6.23 9.35 27.04
N PRO A 68 6.05 9.51 28.37
CA PRO A 68 6.82 10.44 29.17
C PRO A 68 8.25 9.95 29.41
N GLN A 69 9.20 10.88 29.39
CA GLN A 69 10.61 10.63 29.66
C GLN A 69 10.83 10.10 31.08
N SER A 70 11.27 8.85 31.19
CA SER A 70 11.92 8.32 32.39
C SER A 70 13.45 8.42 32.22
N ARG A 71 14.04 9.41 32.90
CA ARG A 71 15.50 9.56 33.02
C ARG A 71 16.02 8.56 34.06
N LYS A 72 16.84 7.58 33.64
CA LYS A 72 18.04 7.07 34.37
C LYS A 72 18.77 5.96 33.57
N ARG A 73 20.04 6.28 33.22
CA ARG A 73 21.23 5.51 32.75
C ARG A 73 21.17 3.97 32.95
N LYS A 74 21.66 3.08 32.08
CA LYS A 74 23.05 2.97 31.55
C LYS A 74 23.14 1.90 30.42
N TRP A 75 23.67 2.30 29.26
CA TRP A 75 24.41 1.56 28.22
C TRP A 75 24.26 0.02 28.07
N ASN A 76 23.52 -0.41 27.03
CA ASN A 76 23.94 -1.44 26.06
C ASN A 76 23.04 -1.35 24.81
N SER A 77 23.55 -0.61 23.84
CA SER A 77 23.16 -0.47 22.43
C SER A 77 23.16 -1.88 21.75
N GLN A 78 22.36 -2.30 20.76
CA GLN A 78 21.57 -1.63 19.72
C GLN A 78 20.53 -2.64 19.18
N LEU A 79 19.28 -2.20 18.98
CA LEU A 79 18.45 -2.40 17.76
C LEU A 79 17.04 -1.86 18.06
N ILE A 80 16.97 -0.54 18.16
CA ILE A 80 15.71 0.19 18.01
C ILE A 80 15.42 0.17 16.51
N LEU A 81 14.28 -0.39 16.11
CA LEU A 81 13.74 -0.21 14.76
C LEU A 81 13.80 1.29 14.42
N PRO A 82 14.36 1.71 13.27
CA PRO A 82 14.43 3.12 12.96
C PRO A 82 13.03 3.70 12.95
N MET A 83 12.82 4.67 13.84
CA MET A 83 11.66 5.54 13.88
C MET A 83 11.46 6.16 12.49
N VAL A 84 10.19 6.37 12.14
CA VAL A 84 9.76 6.96 10.87
C VAL A 84 10.59 8.20 10.58
N SER A 85 11.38 8.15 9.51
CA SER A 85 12.26 9.22 9.10
C SER A 85 11.97 9.57 7.65
N THR A 86 11.41 10.76 7.46
CA THR A 86 11.56 11.54 6.24
C THR A 86 13.05 11.82 6.06
N SER A 87 13.56 11.70 4.84
CA SER A 87 14.93 12.11 4.52
C SER A 87 15.07 13.62 4.74
N LYS A 88 15.57 14.02 5.92
CA LYS A 88 15.86 15.41 6.23
C LYS A 88 17.07 15.87 5.43
N ASN A 89 16.84 16.74 4.44
CA ASN A 89 17.81 17.72 3.97
C ASN A 89 17.24 19.14 4.19
N SER A 90 16.81 19.47 5.40
CA SER A 90 16.45 20.84 5.76
C SER A 90 16.41 21.01 7.27
N LEU A 91 17.57 21.10 7.93
CA LEU A 91 17.71 21.89 9.15
C LEU A 91 19.19 22.17 9.45
N GLU A 92 19.80 23.06 8.67
CA GLU A 92 20.94 23.86 9.16
C GLU A 92 20.47 25.31 9.28
N MET A 93 20.04 25.67 10.48
CA MET A 93 19.86 27.06 10.85
C MET A 93 21.23 27.64 11.19
N GLY A 94 21.72 28.55 10.34
CA GLY A 94 22.75 29.52 10.71
C GLY A 94 24.08 29.39 9.97
N ARG A 95 24.14 29.94 8.74
CA ARG A 95 25.15 30.93 8.32
C ARG A 95 24.87 31.42 6.91
N GLU A 96 24.80 32.74 6.79
CA GLU A 96 24.68 33.50 5.55
C GLU A 96 25.68 33.04 4.48
N LYS A 97 25.16 32.59 3.33
CA LYS A 97 25.80 32.74 2.01
C LYS A 97 24.70 32.88 0.95
N PRO A 98 24.82 33.82 -0.01
CA PRO A 98 23.84 33.96 -1.08
C PRO A 98 24.22 32.95 -2.17
N HIS A 99 23.51 31.82 -2.21
CA HIS A 99 23.57 30.91 -3.34
C HIS A 99 22.15 30.79 -3.89
N VAL A 100 21.98 31.35 -5.08
CA VAL A 100 20.79 31.41 -5.94
C VAL A 100 19.78 30.27 -5.67
N ASP A 101 18.75 30.57 -4.90
CA ASP A 101 17.57 29.73 -4.70
C ASP A 101 16.74 29.74 -5.98
N LEU A 102 16.83 28.67 -6.77
CA LEU A 102 16.08 28.52 -8.02
C LEU A 102 14.81 27.69 -7.90
N TYR A 103 14.40 27.26 -6.70
CA TYR A 103 13.14 26.53 -6.52
C TYR A 103 12.57 26.82 -5.14
N SER A 104 11.60 27.74 -5.07
CA SER A 104 10.68 27.85 -3.94
C SER A 104 9.74 26.64 -3.99
N THR A 105 10.20 25.48 -3.51
CA THR A 105 9.29 24.40 -3.14
C THR A 105 8.48 24.92 -1.96
N GLU A 106 7.15 25.03 -2.12
CA GLU A 106 6.24 25.38 -1.04
C GLU A 106 6.58 24.58 0.23
N GLU A 107 6.55 25.23 1.39
CA GLU A 107 6.97 24.65 2.68
C GLU A 107 6.18 23.36 2.99
N SER A 108 6.69 22.19 2.58
CA SER A 108 6.02 20.91 2.83
C SER A 108 6.20 20.50 4.29
N PHE A 109 5.11 20.10 4.94
CA PHE A 109 5.08 19.68 6.33
C PHE A 109 4.91 18.16 6.43
N PRO A 110 5.93 17.41 6.87
CA PRO A 110 5.84 15.96 6.98
C PRO A 110 4.80 15.56 8.03
N VAL A 111 3.91 14.65 7.65
CA VAL A 111 2.83 14.13 8.50
C VAL A 111 3.36 13.57 9.82
N GLU A 112 4.59 13.06 9.86
CA GLU A 112 5.23 12.53 11.07
C GLU A 112 5.39 13.55 12.20
N LEU A 113 5.42 14.85 11.86
CA LEU A 113 5.56 15.93 12.82
C LEU A 113 4.21 16.45 13.36
N LEU A 114 3.09 15.97 12.83
CA LEU A 114 1.76 16.33 13.32
C LEU A 114 1.49 15.64 14.67
N GLN A 115 1.38 16.43 15.75
CA GLN A 115 1.03 15.91 17.08
C GLN A 115 -0.34 16.38 17.57
N THR A 116 -0.87 17.46 17.00
CA THR A 116 -2.10 18.08 17.49
C THR A 116 -3.01 18.54 16.34
N PHE A 117 -4.32 18.59 16.61
CA PHE A 117 -5.32 19.03 15.63
C PHE A 117 -5.12 20.49 15.13
N PRO A 118 -4.73 21.46 15.97
CA PRO A 118 -4.44 22.82 15.47
C PRO A 118 -3.28 22.86 14.47
N GLN A 119 -2.26 22.02 14.66
CA GLN A 119 -1.16 21.90 13.69
C GLN A 119 -1.65 21.31 12.37
N LEU A 120 -2.57 20.34 12.41
CA LEU A 120 -3.20 19.82 11.20
C LEU A 120 -3.93 20.94 10.45
N LEU A 121 -4.77 21.72 11.13
CA LEU A 121 -5.54 22.80 10.49
C LEU A 121 -4.64 23.87 9.85
N GLN A 122 -3.52 24.19 10.51
CA GLN A 122 -2.56 25.17 10.00
C GLN A 122 -1.77 24.65 8.80
N ASN A 123 -1.42 23.36 8.78
CA ASN A 123 -0.53 22.79 7.76
C ASN A 123 -1.26 21.92 6.72
N ILE A 124 -2.60 21.85 6.74
CA ILE A 124 -3.39 20.96 5.86
C ILE A 124 -3.14 21.19 4.37
N HIS A 125 -2.73 22.41 4.01
CA HIS A 125 -2.47 22.81 2.63
C HIS A 125 -1.10 22.35 2.12
N CYS A 126 -0.18 21.95 3.01
CA CYS A 126 1.19 21.61 2.64
C CYS A 126 1.67 20.26 3.22
N LEU A 127 0.77 19.35 3.62
CA LEU A 127 1.18 18.09 4.22
C LEU A 127 1.88 17.18 3.20
N GLU A 128 3.04 16.66 3.59
CA GLU A 128 3.77 15.66 2.82
C GLU A 128 3.45 14.26 3.31
N PHE A 129 3.08 13.37 2.38
CA PHE A 129 2.84 11.96 2.69
C PHE A 129 4.14 11.24 3.10
N PRO A 130 4.03 10.23 3.98
CA PRO A 130 5.19 9.46 4.41
C PRO A 130 5.86 8.77 3.22
N SER A 131 7.20 8.70 3.25
CA SER A 131 7.97 7.95 2.25
C SER A 131 7.61 6.45 2.21
N ARG A 132 7.12 5.91 3.33
CA ARG A 132 6.58 4.55 3.44
C ARG A 132 5.08 4.53 3.18
N MET A 133 4.69 4.51 1.91
CA MET A 133 3.27 4.56 1.52
C MET A 133 2.38 3.48 2.15
N GLY A 134 2.92 2.35 2.59
CA GLY A 134 2.14 1.32 3.29
C GLY A 134 1.47 1.77 4.59
N SER A 135 2.04 2.75 5.31
CA SER A 135 1.41 3.28 6.53
C SER A 135 0.12 4.07 6.23
N VAL A 136 -0.01 4.60 5.02
CA VAL A 136 -1.21 5.34 4.58
C VAL A 136 -2.44 4.45 4.65
N LEU A 137 -2.33 3.18 4.24
CA LEU A 137 -3.43 2.20 4.26
C LEU A 137 -3.98 1.93 5.66
N THR A 138 -3.16 2.13 6.69
CA THR A 138 -3.56 1.87 8.08
C THR A 138 -4.18 3.09 8.77
N SER A 139 -4.07 4.28 8.17
CA SER A 139 -4.49 5.54 8.78
C SER A 139 -5.72 6.10 8.05
N PRO A 140 -6.93 6.04 8.65
CA PRO A 140 -8.14 6.62 8.07
C PRO A 140 -7.99 8.11 7.75
N LEU A 141 -7.25 8.85 8.59
CA LEU A 141 -7.01 10.28 8.37
C LEU A 141 -6.19 10.53 7.10
N LEU A 142 -5.17 9.71 6.83
CA LEU A 142 -4.35 9.86 5.63
C LEU A 142 -5.09 9.39 4.38
N LEU A 143 -5.91 8.35 4.49
CA LEU A 143 -6.80 7.92 3.42
C LEU A 143 -7.81 9.02 3.06
N HIS A 144 -8.43 9.67 4.06
CA HIS A 144 -9.32 10.81 3.83
C HIS A 144 -8.58 11.98 3.17
N TYR A 145 -7.40 12.31 3.69
CA TYR A 145 -6.60 13.41 3.14
C TYR A 145 -6.19 13.14 1.69
N MET A 146 -5.85 11.89 1.35
CA MET A 146 -5.56 11.45 0.00
C MET A 146 -6.74 11.67 -0.95
N ASN A 147 -7.98 11.42 -0.51
CA ASN A 147 -9.19 11.71 -1.30
C ASN A 147 -9.46 13.22 -1.48
N CYS A 148 -8.92 14.08 -0.62
CA CYS A 148 -9.11 15.53 -0.73
C CYS A 148 -8.09 16.20 -1.65
N ILE A 149 -6.93 15.58 -1.87
CA ILE A 149 -5.85 16.14 -2.68
C ILE A 149 -6.01 15.73 -4.14
N LYS A 150 -5.76 16.69 -5.04
CA LYS A 150 -5.82 16.49 -6.50
C LYS A 150 -4.47 16.10 -7.13
N ASP A 151 -3.44 15.92 -6.32
CA ASP A 151 -2.12 15.50 -6.79
C ASP A 151 -2.08 13.99 -7.05
N GLU A 152 -2.18 13.64 -8.34
CA GLU A 152 -2.08 12.27 -8.86
C GLU A 152 -0.77 11.56 -8.49
N SER A 153 0.30 12.31 -8.20
CA SER A 153 1.61 11.73 -7.88
C SER A 153 1.56 10.88 -6.60
N ILE A 154 0.72 11.25 -5.63
CA ILE A 154 0.57 10.55 -4.36
C ILE A 154 -0.15 9.22 -4.57
N TYR A 155 -1.22 9.21 -5.35
CA TYR A 155 -1.95 7.99 -5.70
C TYR A 155 -1.08 7.03 -6.51
N LEU A 156 -0.28 7.55 -7.44
CA LEU A 156 0.69 6.77 -8.20
C LEU A 156 1.77 6.17 -7.30
N ARG A 157 2.26 6.91 -6.29
CA ARG A 157 3.22 6.42 -5.30
C ARG A 157 2.65 5.28 -4.46
N LEU A 158 1.42 5.40 -3.99
CA LEU A 158 0.74 4.36 -3.23
C LEU A 158 0.54 3.10 -4.07
N ASN A 159 -0.01 3.24 -5.28
CA ASN A 159 -0.19 2.12 -6.19
C ASN A 159 1.14 1.46 -6.53
N TYR A 160 2.18 2.25 -6.80
CA TYR A 160 3.48 1.69 -7.10
C TYR A 160 3.99 0.80 -5.96
N TRP A 161 3.95 1.32 -4.74
CA TRP A 161 4.37 0.57 -3.56
C TRP A 161 3.52 -0.71 -3.38
N MET A 162 2.20 -0.58 -3.49
CA MET A 162 1.25 -1.69 -3.29
C MET A 162 1.44 -2.79 -4.33
N GLY A 163 1.59 -2.45 -5.61
CA GLY A 163 1.83 -3.42 -6.67
C GLY A 163 3.13 -4.21 -6.46
N GLN A 164 4.19 -3.57 -5.98
CA GLN A 164 5.42 -4.27 -5.61
C GLN A 164 5.20 -5.20 -4.40
N THR A 165 4.56 -4.73 -3.34
CA THR A 165 4.26 -5.56 -2.16
C THR A 165 3.39 -6.77 -2.49
N LEU A 166 2.33 -6.59 -3.29
CA LEU A 166 1.45 -7.68 -3.72
C LEU A 166 2.21 -8.75 -4.53
N LEU A 167 3.07 -8.33 -5.46
CA LEU A 167 3.87 -9.27 -6.26
C LEU A 167 4.92 -10.01 -5.43
N GLU A 168 5.57 -9.33 -4.49
CA GLU A 168 6.56 -9.93 -3.62
C GLU A 168 5.94 -10.94 -2.65
N GLU A 169 4.90 -10.54 -1.93
CA GLU A 169 4.28 -11.37 -0.89
C GLU A 169 3.49 -12.54 -1.49
N CYS A 170 2.87 -12.39 -2.68
CA CYS A 170 2.17 -13.49 -3.36
C CYS A 170 3.09 -14.64 -3.78
N SER A 171 4.37 -14.38 -4.05
CA SER A 171 5.32 -15.45 -4.40
C SER A 171 5.51 -16.48 -3.28
N TRP A 172 5.17 -16.11 -2.03
CA TRP A 172 5.28 -16.96 -0.85
C TRP A 172 4.06 -17.83 -0.58
N CYS A 173 2.89 -17.53 -1.16
CA CYS A 173 1.71 -18.40 -1.07
C CYS A 173 1.96 -19.80 -1.66
N VAL A 174 3.03 -19.96 -2.47
CA VAL A 174 3.46 -21.23 -3.07
C VAL A 174 4.46 -21.99 -2.19
N ALA A 175 5.05 -21.35 -1.18
CA ALA A 175 6.03 -21.96 -0.29
C ALA A 175 5.39 -22.29 1.07
N ASP A 176 5.22 -23.59 1.37
CA ASP A 176 4.60 -24.24 2.55
C ASP A 176 4.93 -23.66 3.94
N SER A 177 4.58 -22.39 4.17
CA SER A 177 4.98 -21.65 5.35
C SER A 177 3.78 -20.87 5.85
N SER A 178 2.97 -21.55 6.67
CA SER A 178 1.70 -21.07 7.23
C SER A 178 1.75 -19.68 7.89
N ILE A 179 2.93 -19.24 8.32
CA ILE A 179 3.14 -17.95 8.99
C ILE A 179 3.17 -16.80 7.98
N TYR A 180 3.71 -17.02 6.79
CA TYR A 180 3.73 -15.99 5.75
C TYR A 180 2.36 -15.84 5.10
N GLU A 181 1.56 -16.91 5.07
CA GLU A 181 0.16 -16.83 4.70
C GLU A 181 -0.62 -15.91 5.66
N GLU A 182 -0.39 -16.00 6.97
CA GLU A 182 -1.06 -15.15 7.96
C GLU A 182 -0.63 -13.67 7.83
N GLU A 183 0.67 -13.38 7.69
CA GLU A 183 1.17 -12.01 7.46
C GLU A 183 0.60 -11.42 6.14
N PHE A 184 0.55 -12.22 5.08
CA PHE A 184 -0.03 -11.79 3.81
C PHE A 184 -1.53 -11.56 3.92
N LYS A 185 -2.24 -12.43 4.65
CA LYS A 185 -3.67 -12.28 4.93
C LYS A 185 -3.97 -10.99 5.69
N ASP A 186 -3.17 -10.67 6.71
CA ASP A 186 -3.30 -9.42 7.47
C ASP A 186 -3.03 -8.18 6.60
N PHE A 187 -2.06 -8.28 5.70
CA PHE A 187 -1.81 -7.25 4.69
C PHE A 187 -3.01 -7.07 3.76
N LEU A 188 -3.53 -8.15 3.16
CA LEU A 188 -4.71 -8.08 2.30
C LEU A 188 -5.95 -7.57 3.04
N GLU A 189 -6.11 -7.91 4.31
CA GLU A 189 -7.19 -7.39 5.15
C GLU A 189 -7.08 -5.87 5.33
N THR A 190 -5.86 -5.36 5.53
CA THR A 190 -5.60 -3.91 5.61
C THR A 190 -5.96 -3.22 4.29
N VAL A 191 -5.59 -3.82 3.16
CA VAL A 191 -5.94 -3.32 1.82
C VAL A 191 -7.46 -3.31 1.61
N CYS A 192 -8.15 -4.40 1.95
CA CYS A 192 -9.60 -4.49 1.86
C CYS A 192 -10.29 -3.41 2.69
N ARG A 193 -9.80 -3.15 3.92
CA ARG A 193 -10.32 -2.07 4.78
C ARG A 193 -10.12 -0.70 4.16
N ALA A 194 -8.96 -0.45 3.58
CA ALA A 194 -8.68 0.79 2.88
C ALA A 194 -9.61 0.99 1.66
N GLN A 195 -9.82 -0.04 0.83
CA GLN A 195 -10.75 0.02 -0.31
C GLN A 195 -12.19 0.25 0.14
N CYS A 196 -12.65 -0.46 1.18
CA CYS A 196 -13.99 -0.25 1.75
C CYS A 196 -14.18 1.17 2.29
N PHE A 197 -13.13 1.75 2.88
CA PHE A 197 -13.15 3.10 3.41
C PHE A 197 -13.18 4.17 2.32
N LEU A 198 -12.38 3.98 1.27
CA LEU A 198 -12.36 4.87 0.10
C LEU A 198 -13.58 4.68 -0.81
N GLN A 199 -14.27 3.55 -0.67
CA GLN A 199 -15.30 3.08 -1.60
C GLN A 199 -14.79 2.98 -3.04
N GLU A 200 -13.50 2.67 -3.20
CA GLU A 200 -12.82 2.61 -4.48
C GLU A 200 -11.78 1.48 -4.50
N GLY A 201 -11.62 0.88 -5.68
CA GLY A 201 -10.58 -0.12 -5.93
C GLY A 201 -9.21 0.49 -6.21
N PHE A 202 -8.13 -0.19 -5.81
CA PHE A 202 -6.78 0.19 -6.25
C PHE A 202 -6.45 -0.53 -7.55
N SER A 203 -5.95 0.20 -8.55
CA SER A 203 -5.48 -0.37 -9.83
C SER A 203 -4.45 -1.49 -9.64
N SER A 204 -3.59 -1.36 -8.63
CA SER A 204 -2.59 -2.39 -8.28
C SER A 204 -3.20 -3.70 -7.80
N CYS A 205 -4.38 -3.63 -7.14
CA CYS A 205 -5.12 -4.82 -6.72
C CYS A 205 -5.79 -5.50 -7.91
N GLU A 206 -6.34 -4.74 -8.85
CA GLU A 206 -6.90 -5.27 -10.10
C GLU A 206 -5.82 -6.01 -10.91
N ASP A 207 -4.68 -5.36 -11.15
CA ASP A 207 -3.53 -5.95 -11.85
C ASP A 207 -3.02 -7.23 -11.19
N PHE A 208 -3.02 -7.23 -9.85
CA PHE A 208 -2.67 -8.40 -9.05
C PHE A 208 -3.69 -9.54 -9.25
N LEU A 209 -4.99 -9.26 -9.14
CA LEU A 209 -6.04 -10.27 -9.26
C LEU A 209 -6.05 -10.91 -10.65
N TYR A 210 -5.90 -10.14 -11.73
CA TYR A 210 -5.84 -10.68 -13.09
C TYR A 210 -4.67 -11.64 -13.32
N ARG A 211 -3.58 -11.50 -12.56
CA ARG A 211 -2.43 -12.42 -12.60
C ARG A 211 -2.59 -13.59 -11.64
N CYS A 212 -3.20 -13.36 -10.48
CA CYS A 212 -3.33 -14.33 -9.41
C CYS A 212 -4.47 -15.33 -9.67
N LEU A 213 -5.66 -14.86 -10.06
CA LEU A 213 -6.86 -15.69 -10.21
C LEU A 213 -6.68 -16.92 -11.11
N PRO A 214 -5.98 -16.87 -12.27
CA PRO A 214 -5.77 -18.06 -13.10
C PRO A 214 -4.88 -19.13 -12.46
N LEU A 215 -4.07 -18.76 -11.46
CA LEU A 215 -3.13 -19.65 -10.77
C LEU A 215 -3.60 -20.03 -9.35
N TRP A 216 -4.68 -19.39 -8.88
CA TRP A 216 -5.17 -19.54 -7.52
C TRP A 216 -6.00 -20.81 -7.36
N ASP A 217 -5.79 -21.52 -6.25
CA ASP A 217 -6.46 -22.79 -5.92
C ASP A 217 -7.80 -22.62 -5.19
N GLY A 218 -8.15 -21.39 -4.82
CA GLY A 218 -9.39 -21.07 -4.09
C GLY A 218 -9.30 -21.25 -2.58
N VAL A 219 -8.14 -21.61 -2.01
CA VAL A 219 -7.98 -21.93 -0.59
C VAL A 219 -7.26 -20.81 0.16
N CYS A 220 -6.05 -20.46 -0.27
CA CYS A 220 -5.24 -19.44 0.40
C CYS A 220 -5.94 -18.08 0.34
N CYS A 221 -6.04 -17.39 1.49
CA CYS A 221 -6.61 -16.05 1.60
C CYS A 221 -8.00 -15.86 0.95
N GLN A 222 -8.84 -16.92 0.91
CA GLN A 222 -10.12 -16.93 0.20
C GLN A 222 -11.01 -15.71 0.47
N SER A 223 -11.24 -15.39 1.75
CA SER A 223 -12.11 -14.27 2.12
C SER A 223 -11.55 -12.95 1.63
N GLN A 224 -10.24 -12.74 1.75
CA GLN A 224 -9.56 -11.51 1.35
C GLN A 224 -9.58 -11.35 -0.17
N ILE A 225 -9.23 -12.40 -0.92
CA ILE A 225 -9.22 -12.36 -2.39
C ILE A 225 -10.62 -12.08 -2.95
N LEU A 226 -11.65 -12.76 -2.42
CA LEU A 226 -13.03 -12.49 -2.83
C LEU A 226 -13.45 -11.05 -2.49
N ARG A 227 -13.05 -10.50 -1.33
CA ARG A 227 -13.31 -9.09 -1.00
C ARG A 227 -12.59 -8.12 -1.93
N LEU A 228 -11.37 -8.42 -2.37
CA LEU A 228 -10.68 -7.60 -3.36
C LEU A 228 -11.41 -7.62 -4.73
N VAL A 229 -11.95 -8.78 -5.12
CA VAL A 229 -12.75 -8.92 -6.35
C VAL A 229 -13.95 -7.98 -6.36
N ASN A 230 -14.55 -7.69 -5.20
CA ASN A 230 -15.71 -6.80 -5.07
C ASN A 230 -15.43 -5.36 -5.53
N TRP A 231 -14.16 -4.95 -5.58
CA TRP A 231 -13.74 -3.59 -5.93
C TRP A 231 -13.12 -3.48 -7.33
N ILE A 232 -13.21 -4.53 -8.16
CA ILE A 232 -12.72 -4.46 -9.55
C ILE A 232 -13.61 -3.49 -10.34
N PRO A 233 -13.03 -2.52 -11.07
CA PRO A 233 -13.81 -1.59 -11.88
C PRO A 233 -14.48 -2.31 -13.05
N LEU A 234 -15.61 -1.76 -13.51
CA LEU A 234 -16.27 -2.26 -14.71
C LEU A 234 -15.36 -2.02 -15.92
N SER A 235 -15.03 -3.08 -16.65
CA SER A 235 -14.23 -3.01 -17.88
C SER A 235 -14.93 -3.72 -19.04
N SER A 236 -14.26 -3.86 -20.19
CA SER A 236 -14.87 -4.50 -21.35
C SER A 236 -15.22 -5.96 -21.04
N PHE A 237 -16.35 -6.45 -21.57
CA PHE A 237 -16.77 -7.84 -21.36
C PHE A 237 -15.69 -8.84 -21.78
N SER A 238 -14.92 -8.54 -22.83
CA SER A 238 -13.82 -9.41 -23.30
C SER A 238 -12.72 -9.56 -22.25
N GLU A 239 -12.32 -8.46 -21.60
CA GLU A 239 -11.29 -8.45 -20.56
C GLU A 239 -11.79 -9.15 -19.31
N MET A 240 -12.97 -8.78 -18.82
CA MET A 240 -13.57 -9.40 -17.63
C MET A 240 -13.78 -10.90 -17.83
N LYS A 241 -14.22 -11.33 -19.02
CA LYS A 241 -14.37 -12.76 -19.31
C LYS A 241 -13.05 -13.51 -19.23
N SER A 242 -11.99 -12.96 -19.81
CA SER A 242 -10.68 -13.60 -19.86
C SER A 242 -10.03 -13.68 -18.47
N PHE A 243 -10.01 -12.57 -17.73
CA PHE A 243 -9.21 -12.45 -16.51
C PHE A 243 -9.97 -12.70 -15.21
N LEU A 244 -11.31 -12.56 -15.23
CA LEU A 244 -12.15 -12.72 -14.04
C LEU A 244 -13.09 -13.93 -14.13
N TYR A 245 -13.99 -13.94 -15.12
CA TYR A 245 -15.08 -14.92 -15.16
C TYR A 245 -14.58 -16.34 -15.46
N ASN A 246 -13.65 -16.52 -16.40
CA ASN A 246 -13.14 -17.84 -16.74
C ASN A 246 -12.42 -18.51 -15.54
N PRO A 247 -11.46 -17.85 -14.85
CA PRO A 247 -10.85 -18.42 -13.65
C PRO A 247 -11.84 -18.72 -12.52
N LEU A 248 -12.76 -17.78 -12.23
CA LEU A 248 -13.75 -17.96 -11.17
C LEU A 248 -14.75 -19.07 -11.50
N ALA A 249 -15.13 -19.24 -12.77
CA ALA A 249 -15.99 -20.33 -13.22
C ALA A 249 -15.30 -21.69 -13.05
N GLN A 250 -14.02 -21.80 -13.40
CA GLN A 250 -13.24 -23.02 -13.19
C GLN A 250 -13.24 -23.41 -11.70
N LEU A 251 -12.94 -22.45 -10.82
CA LEU A 251 -13.00 -22.65 -9.37
C LEU A 251 -14.41 -23.00 -8.89
N PHE A 252 -15.45 -22.35 -9.43
CA PHE A 252 -16.84 -22.65 -9.08
C PHE A 252 -17.18 -24.12 -9.38
N PHE A 253 -16.79 -24.66 -10.53
CA PHE A 253 -17.12 -26.04 -10.88
C PHE A 253 -16.38 -27.08 -10.03
N THR A 254 -15.16 -26.78 -9.58
CA THR A 254 -14.32 -27.73 -8.81
C THR A 254 -14.45 -27.60 -7.30
N SER A 255 -15.15 -26.60 -6.78
CA SER A 255 -15.17 -26.24 -5.36
C SER A 255 -16.39 -26.75 -4.57
N SER A 256 -16.29 -26.62 -3.24
CA SER A 256 -17.33 -26.97 -2.29
C SER A 256 -18.56 -26.05 -2.39
N LEU A 257 -19.71 -26.50 -1.87
CA LEU A 257 -20.93 -25.68 -1.83
C LEU A 257 -20.72 -24.36 -1.07
N TYR A 258 -19.93 -24.37 0.02
CA TYR A 258 -19.64 -23.17 0.80
C TYR A 258 -18.88 -22.13 -0.03
N PHE A 259 -17.84 -22.55 -0.75
CA PHE A 259 -17.10 -21.67 -1.64
C PHE A 259 -18.00 -21.07 -2.72
N LYS A 260 -18.88 -21.89 -3.33
CA LYS A 260 -19.85 -21.42 -4.33
C LYS A 260 -20.73 -20.31 -3.78
N CYS A 261 -21.25 -20.45 -2.56
CA CYS A 261 -22.03 -19.41 -1.90
C CYS A 261 -21.23 -18.14 -1.68
N SER A 262 -20.00 -18.24 -1.13
CA SER A 262 -19.13 -17.09 -0.91
C SER A 262 -18.76 -16.36 -2.20
N LEU A 263 -18.53 -17.10 -3.28
CA LEU A 263 -18.25 -16.52 -4.59
C LEU A 263 -19.47 -15.78 -5.15
N LEU A 264 -20.67 -16.37 -5.04
CA LEU A 264 -21.90 -15.70 -5.48
C LEU A 264 -22.19 -14.43 -4.65
N GLU A 265 -21.90 -14.45 -3.35
CA GLU A 265 -22.01 -13.29 -2.48
C GLU A 265 -21.02 -12.18 -2.88
N SER A 266 -19.76 -12.53 -3.15
CA SER A 266 -18.75 -11.62 -3.67
C SER A 266 -19.15 -11.00 -5.02
N LEU A 267 -19.64 -11.81 -5.96
CA LEU A 267 -20.11 -11.31 -7.26
C LEU A 267 -21.34 -10.41 -7.12
N LYS A 268 -22.22 -10.67 -6.15
CA LYS A 268 -23.34 -9.79 -5.83
C LYS A 268 -22.83 -8.44 -5.30
N GLU A 269 -21.87 -8.42 -4.38
CA GLU A 269 -21.28 -7.18 -3.86
C GLU A 269 -20.56 -6.39 -4.96
N LEU A 270 -19.83 -7.06 -5.86
CA LEU A 270 -19.24 -6.43 -7.05
C LEU A 270 -20.28 -5.69 -7.88
N LEU A 271 -21.41 -6.34 -8.20
CA LEU A 271 -22.51 -5.73 -8.94
C LEU A 271 -23.11 -4.54 -8.19
N GLN A 272 -23.24 -4.62 -6.86
CA GLN A 272 -23.74 -3.52 -6.04
C GLN A 272 -22.78 -2.31 -6.07
N ASN A 273 -21.47 -2.55 -6.05
CA ASN A 273 -20.47 -1.49 -6.16
C ASN A 273 -20.51 -0.83 -7.55
N TRP A 274 -20.67 -1.60 -8.62
CA TRP A 274 -20.85 -1.03 -9.97
C TRP A 274 -22.11 -0.19 -10.09
N LEU A 275 -23.23 -0.67 -9.52
CA LEU A 275 -24.48 0.10 -9.51
C LEU A 275 -24.33 1.41 -8.74
N SER A 276 -23.68 1.36 -7.57
CA SER A 276 -23.43 2.55 -6.75
C SER A 276 -22.57 3.56 -7.51
N TRP A 277 -21.53 3.09 -8.20
CA TRP A 277 -20.69 3.93 -9.04
C TRP A 277 -21.47 4.58 -10.18
N HIS A 278 -22.33 3.82 -10.88
CA HIS A 278 -23.16 4.36 -11.96
C HIS A 278 -24.16 5.43 -11.49
N VAL A 279 -24.77 5.26 -10.32
CA VAL A 279 -25.70 6.26 -9.76
C VAL A 279 -24.99 7.59 -9.51
N VAL A 280 -23.82 7.56 -8.88
CA VAL A 280 -23.02 8.77 -8.61
C VAL A 280 -22.62 9.50 -9.90
N HIS A 281 -22.37 8.78 -10.99
CA HIS A 281 -22.02 9.38 -12.28
C HIS A 281 -23.22 9.98 -13.01
N LEU A 282 -24.41 9.42 -12.86
CA LEU A 282 -25.63 9.99 -13.44
C LEU A 282 -26.02 11.31 -12.76
N ASP A 283 -25.84 11.39 -11.43
CA ASP A 283 -26.12 12.61 -10.67
C ASP A 283 -25.17 13.74 -11.09
N SER A 284 -23.88 13.46 -11.31
CA SER A 284 -22.90 14.48 -11.73
C SER A 284 -23.11 15.00 -13.16
N GLU A 285 -23.56 14.15 -14.09
CA GLU A 285 -23.92 14.58 -15.45
C GLU A 285 -25.20 15.45 -15.47
N SER A 286 -26.12 15.23 -14.53
CA SER A 286 -27.36 16.00 -14.43
C SER A 286 -27.22 17.38 -13.79
N GLU A 287 -26.10 17.66 -13.11
CA GLU A 287 -25.76 18.97 -12.52
C GLU A 287 -24.91 19.87 -13.44
N SER A 288 -24.62 19.41 -14.68
CA SER A 288 -23.87 20.14 -15.71
C SER A 288 -24.73 20.54 -16.91
#